data_AF-A0A2H9NR56-F1
#
_entry.id   AF-A0A2H9NR56-F1
#
_cell.length_a   1.000
_cell.length_b   1.000
_cell.length_c   1.000
_cell.angle_alpha   90.00
_cell.angle_beta   90.00
_cell.angle_gamma   90.00
#
_symmetry.space_group_name_H-M   'P 1'
#
loop_
_entity.id
_entity.type
_entity.pdbx_description
1 polymer ?
#
loop_
_entity_poly.entity_id
_entity_poly.type
_entity_poly.pdbx_seq_one_letter_code
_entity_poly.pdbx_strand_id
1 'polypeptide(L)' 'MAVRKLGKGKIKCRQCGRTGGVIRKYGLYYCRQCFREVAKNLGFKKDS' A
#
# COMPACT_ATOMS: atom_id res chain seq x y z
N MET A 1 -19.03 -17.25 -7.10
CA MET A 1 -18.54 -15.99 -6.49
C MET A 1 -17.86 -15.15 -7.56
N ALA A 2 -18.44 -14.02 -7.97
CA ALA A 2 -17.82 -13.17 -9.00
C ALA A 2 -16.62 -12.41 -8.41
N VAL A 3 -15.40 -12.84 -8.73
CA VAL A 3 -14.17 -12.12 -8.36
C VAL A 3 -14.13 -10.81 -9.13
N ARG A 4 -14.39 -9.70 -8.45
CA ARG A 4 -14.29 -8.35 -9.03
C ARG A 4 -12.84 -8.08 -9.45
N LYS A 5 -12.58 -8.10 -10.76
CA LYS A 5 -11.24 -7.90 -11.35
C LYS A 5 -10.69 -6.48 -11.16
N LEU A 6 -11.55 -5.50 -10.87
CA LEU A 6 -11.23 -4.07 -10.79
C LEU A 6 -11.98 -3.43 -9.60
N GLY A 7 -11.44 -2.32 -9.09
CA GLY A 7 -12.07 -1.53 -8.02
C GLY A 7 -11.33 -1.53 -6.68
N LYS A 8 -11.78 -0.65 -5.77
CA LYS A 8 -11.13 -0.36 -4.48
C LYS A 8 -10.93 -1.61 -3.59
N GLY A 9 -11.85 -2.58 -3.65
CA GLY A 9 -11.78 -3.81 -2.85
C GLY A 9 -10.70 -4.81 -3.28
N LYS A 10 -10.17 -4.70 -4.50
CA LYS A 10 -9.06 -5.53 -4.98
C LYS A 10 -7.71 -5.04 -4.47
N ILE A 11 -7.60 -3.74 -4.21
CA ILE A 11 -6.34 -3.11 -3.81
C ILE A 11 -6.26 -3.18 -2.30
N LYS A 12 -5.33 -4.00 -1.80
CA LYS A 12 -5.11 -4.21 -0.37
C LYS A 12 -3.66 -3.92 -0.03
N CYS A 13 -3.43 -3.41 1.18
CA CYS A 13 -2.10 -3.34 1.76
C CYS A 13 -1.51 -4.75 1.84
N ARG A 14 -0.27 -4.94 1.40
CA ARG A 14 0.44 -6.23 1.51
C ARG A 14 0.67 -6.66 2.97
N GLN A 15 0.82 -5.70 3.88
CA GLN A 15 1.09 -5.96 5.30
C GLN A 15 -0.20 -6.21 6.10
N CYS A 16 -1.16 -5.30 6.01
CA CYS A 16 -2.33 -5.29 6.91
C CYS A 16 -3.66 -5.60 6.22
N GLY A 17 -3.68 -5.86 4.91
CA GLY A 17 -4.90 -6.20 4.16
C GLY A 17 -5.91 -5.06 3.99
N ARG A 18 -5.66 -3.88 4.58
CA ARG A 18 -6.55 -2.71 4.52
C ARG A 18 -6.65 -2.18 3.08
N THR A 19 -7.84 -1.80 2.66
CA THR A 19 -8.14 -1.24 1.32
C THR A 19 -8.07 0.29 1.29
N GLY A 20 -8.08 0.94 2.44
CA GLY A 20 -8.05 2.40 2.57
C GLY A 20 -6.63 2.98 2.55
N GLY A 21 -6.39 3.97 1.69
CA GLY A 21 -5.14 4.74 1.66
C GLY A 21 -3.91 3.91 1.29
N VAL A 22 -4.06 2.99 0.34
CA VAL A 22 -2.97 2.16 -0.20
C VAL A 22 -2.17 2.96 -1.23
N ILE A 23 -0.88 3.12 -0.97
CA ILE A 23 0.11 3.70 -1.87
C ILE A 23 0.40 2.69 -2.97
N ARG A 24 0.02 3.04 -4.20
CA ARG A 24 0.19 2.20 -5.39
C ARG A 24 1.41 2.60 -6.23
N LYS A 25 1.96 3.79 -5.96
CA LYS A 25 3.12 4.30 -6.69
C LYS A 25 4.31 3.37 -6.48
N TYR A 26 5.10 3.19 -7.53
CA TYR A 26 6.29 2.32 -7.52
C TYR A 26 6.02 0.85 -7.16
N GLY A 27 4.77 0.37 -7.31
CA GLY A 27 4.44 -1.04 -7.04
C GLY A 27 4.49 -1.45 -5.57
N LEU A 28 4.42 -0.49 -4.65
CA LEU A 28 4.59 -0.71 -3.20
C LEU A 28 3.40 -1.45 -2.57
N TYR A 29 2.16 -1.06 -2.89
CA TYR A 29 0.93 -1.63 -2.32
C TYR A 29 0.93 -1.69 -0.78
N TYR A 30 1.41 -0.62 -0.12
CA TYR A 30 1.35 -0.47 1.34
C TYR A 30 0.35 0.62 1.71
N CYS A 31 -0.40 0.45 2.80
CA CYS A 31 -1.19 1.55 3.35
C CYS A 31 -0.26 2.62 3.94
N ARG A 32 -0.74 3.87 4.04
CA ARG A 32 0.03 5.00 4.57
C ARG A 32 0.64 4.77 5.96
N GLN A 33 0.04 3.90 6.78
CA GLN A 33 0.54 3.56 8.11
C GLN A 33 1.73 2.59 8.00
N CYS A 34 1.52 1.43 7.38
CA CYS A 34 2.57 0.43 7.19
C CYS A 34 3.74 0.95 6.33
N PHE A 35 3.46 1.85 5.38
CA PHE A 35 4.52 2.44 4.56
C PHE A 35 5.54 3.21 5.42
N ARG A 36 5.17 3.83 6.54
CA ARG A 36 6.13 4.56 7.39
C ARG A 36 7.17 3.65 8.03
N GLU A 37 6.80 2.41 8.32
CA GLU A 37 7.68 1.40 8.90
C GLU A 37 8.65 0.88 7.84
N VAL A 38 8.12 0.60 6.64
CA VAL A 38 8.89 0.02 5.53
C VAL A 38 9.70 1.08 4.76
N ALA A 39 9.30 2.36 4.82
CA ALA A 39 9.94 3.47 4.09
C ALA A 39 11.43 3.57 4.39
N LYS A 40 11.84 3.39 5.66
CA LYS A 40 13.25 3.41 6.07
C LYS A 40 14.06 2.30 5.39
N ASN A 41 13.51 1.08 5.35
CA ASN A 41 14.17 -0.08 4.75
C ASN A 41 14.23 0.01 3.22
N LEU A 42 13.25 0.68 2.61
CA LEU A 42 13.21 0.95 1.17
C LEU A 42 14.10 2.12 0.74
N GLY A 43 14.80 2.77 1.68
CA GLY A 43 15.68 3.90 1.39
C GLY A 43 14.95 5.22 1.14
N PHE A 44 13.65 5.32 1.45
CA PHE A 44 12.96 6.61 1.42
C PHE A 44 13.46 7.49 2.55
N LYS A 45 14.13 8.58 2.19
CA LYS A 45 14.50 9.66 3.11
C LYS A 45 13.36 10.68 3.14
N LYS A 46 13.11 11.25 4.33
CA LYS A 46 12.21 12.39 4.46
C LYS A 46 12.95 13.61 3.91
N ASP A 47 12.54 14.08 2.75
CA ASP A 47 12.97 15.39 2.24
C ASP A 47 12.18 16.46 3.00
N SER A 48 12.87 17.52 3.45
CA SER A 48 12.38 18.51 4.42
C SER A 48 11.35 19.45 3.83
#